data_AF-B5VZ89-F1
#
_entry.id   AF-B5VZ89-F1
#
_cell.length_a   1.000
_cell.length_b   1.000
_cell.length_c   1.000
_cell.angle_alpha   90.00
_cell.angle_beta   90.00
_cell.angle_gamma   90.00
#
_symmetry.space_group_name_H-M   'P 1'
#
loop_
_entity.id
_entity.type
_entity.pdbx_description
1 polymer ?
#
loop_
_entity_poly.entity_id
_entity_poly.type
_entity_poly.pdbx_seq_one_letter_code
_entity_poly.pdbx_strand_id
1 'polypeptide(L)'
;MANLTLDRVTTTGGSSRQFSLPTWLVLICIVTFTVLISAGAAIYKNAPPIPATIVSPQQEMILSQAEIQQGQETYLARGGQHIGSVWGHGSYLAPDWTADVLHRWGLATAGVIYNSNPVFTQEDLESLPDIDRATLQIQVEKQFKTNRYDPETKALTLTEAQTIGLQKVFEDYQTWLSQGSVVHSIPSGWFTDIPKSTTLPHSLLGRLGQLQQIVPMRPFPIRRISPMMI
;
A
#
# COMPACT_ATOMS: atom_id res chain seq x y z
N MET A 1 -86.42 -21.55 -16.62
CA MET A 1 -85.96 -21.45 -15.22
C MET A 1 -84.60 -22.14 -15.18
N ALA A 2 -83.45 -21.55 -14.87
CA ALA A 2 -83.09 -20.27 -14.25
C ALA A 2 -81.82 -19.71 -14.95
N ASN A 3 -81.75 -18.40 -15.18
CA ASN A 3 -80.52 -17.75 -15.66
C ASN A 3 -79.70 -17.31 -14.43
N LEU A 4 -78.50 -17.87 -14.31
CA LEU A 4 -77.51 -17.53 -13.30
C LEU A 4 -77.08 -16.06 -13.46
N THR A 5 -77.49 -15.20 -12.53
CA THR A 5 -76.93 -13.86 -12.35
C THR A 5 -75.54 -14.02 -11.72
N LEU A 6 -74.50 -13.98 -12.56
CA LEU A 6 -73.12 -13.88 -12.10
C LEU A 6 -72.90 -12.46 -11.55
N ASP A 7 -73.05 -12.28 -10.24
CA ASP A 7 -72.62 -11.07 -9.56
C ASP A 7 -71.10 -10.95 -9.68
N ARG A 8 -70.66 -10.04 -10.55
CA ARG A 8 -69.25 -9.68 -10.68
C ARG A 8 -68.85 -8.90 -9.42
N VAL A 9 -68.28 -9.60 -8.44
CA VAL A 9 -67.54 -8.99 -7.34
C VAL A 9 -66.40 -8.17 -7.95
N THR A 10 -66.57 -6.85 -7.98
CA THR A 10 -65.48 -5.91 -8.26
C THR A 10 -64.52 -5.97 -7.09
N THR A 11 -63.49 -6.81 -7.21
CA THR A 11 -62.30 -6.71 -6.37
C THR A 11 -61.70 -5.33 -6.59
N THR A 12 -61.86 -4.43 -5.61
CA THR A 12 -61.18 -3.16 -5.56
C THR A 12 -59.68 -3.42 -5.55
N GLY A 13 -59.03 -3.24 -6.71
CA GLY A 13 -57.59 -3.35 -6.85
C GLY A 13 -56.93 -2.40 -5.86
N GLY A 14 -56.16 -2.97 -4.92
CA GLY A 14 -55.36 -2.20 -3.98
C GLY A 14 -54.49 -1.21 -4.75
N SER A 15 -54.64 0.07 -4.43
CA SER A 15 -53.83 1.16 -4.98
C SER A 15 -52.36 0.83 -4.72
N SER A 16 -51.64 0.36 -5.74
CA SER A 16 -50.19 0.29 -5.68
C SER A 16 -49.72 1.74 -5.59
N ARG A 17 -49.16 2.13 -4.44
CA ARG A 17 -48.46 3.41 -4.31
C ARG A 17 -47.29 3.38 -5.29
N GLN A 18 -47.52 3.88 -6.50
CA GLN A 18 -46.46 4.07 -7.48
C GLN A 18 -45.61 5.22 -6.94
N PHE A 19 -44.42 4.88 -6.44
CA PHE A 19 -43.45 5.88 -6.01
C PHE A 19 -43.14 6.79 -7.18
N SER A 20 -43.24 8.10 -6.97
CA SER A 20 -42.85 9.05 -8.02
C SER A 20 -41.35 8.92 -8.30
N LEU A 21 -40.95 9.08 -9.56
CA LEU A 21 -39.53 9.06 -9.98
C LEU A 21 -38.59 9.87 -9.07
N PRO A 22 -38.92 11.11 -8.62
CA PRO A 22 -38.04 11.84 -7.72
C PRO A 22 -37.92 11.20 -6.33
N THR A 23 -39.00 10.60 -5.80
CA THR A 23 -38.95 9.86 -4.53
C THR A 23 -38.03 8.64 -4.65
N TRP A 24 -38.08 7.93 -5.77
CA TRP A 24 -37.22 6.79 -6.05
C TRP A 24 -35.74 7.20 -6.18
N LEU A 25 -35.45 8.31 -6.87
CA LEU A 25 -34.09 8.84 -7.00
C LEU A 25 -33.51 9.24 -5.64
N VAL A 26 -34.28 9.96 -4.82
CA VAL A 26 -33.85 10.35 -3.46
C VAL A 26 -33.57 9.11 -2.61
N LEU A 27 -34.41 8.08 -2.70
CA LEU A 27 -34.18 6.82 -2.01
C LEU A 27 -32.87 6.16 -2.46
N ILE A 28 -32.61 6.07 -3.77
CA ILE A 28 -31.34 5.54 -4.30
C ILE A 28 -30.17 6.34 -3.76
N CYS A 29 -30.22 7.68 -3.81
CA CYS A 29 -29.15 8.53 -3.29
C CYS A 29 -28.91 8.26 -1.80
N ILE A 30 -29.95 8.20 -0.97
CA ILE A 30 -29.79 7.93 0.46
C ILE A 30 -29.11 6.58 0.68
N VAL A 31 -29.53 5.54 -0.04
CA VAL A 31 -28.95 4.20 0.08
C VAL A 31 -27.47 4.19 -0.38
N THR A 32 -27.17 4.76 -1.55
CA THR A 32 -25.80 4.75 -2.10
C THR A 32 -24.84 5.59 -1.27
N PHE A 33 -25.24 6.78 -0.82
CA PHE A 33 -24.42 7.61 0.07
C PHE A 33 -24.20 6.95 1.43
N THR A 34 -25.21 6.27 1.97
CA THR A 34 -25.06 5.52 3.23
C THR A 34 -24.00 4.43 3.08
N VAL A 35 -24.06 3.65 1.99
CA VAL A 35 -23.04 2.63 1.70
C VAL A 35 -21.66 3.29 1.54
N LEU A 36 -21.54 4.36 0.76
CA LEU A 36 -20.27 5.05 0.52
C LEU A 36 -19.63 5.58 1.81
N ILE A 37 -20.42 6.24 2.67
CA ILE A 37 -19.93 6.78 3.96
C ILE A 37 -19.52 5.64 4.89
N SER A 38 -20.31 4.58 4.97
CA SER A 38 -19.99 3.42 5.81
C SER A 38 -18.69 2.73 5.36
N ALA A 39 -18.48 2.60 4.05
CA ALA A 39 -17.25 2.07 3.48
C ALA A 39 -16.06 2.99 3.77
N GLY A 40 -16.22 4.31 3.61
CA GLY A 40 -15.18 5.29 3.95
C GLY A 40 -14.75 5.24 5.42
N ALA A 41 -15.71 5.11 6.34
CA ALA A 41 -15.42 4.95 7.76
C ALA A 41 -14.66 3.64 8.05
N ALA A 42 -15.02 2.55 7.37
CA ALA A 42 -14.32 1.27 7.49
C ALA A 42 -12.88 1.36 6.94
N ILE A 43 -12.66 2.06 5.82
CA ILE A 43 -11.32 2.31 5.27
C ILE A 43 -10.48 3.12 6.26
N TYR A 44 -11.03 4.21 6.80
CA TYR A 44 -10.32 5.06 7.76
C TYR A 44 -9.86 4.28 9.00
N LYS A 45 -10.72 3.41 9.54
CA LYS A 45 -10.40 2.60 10.72
C LYS A 45 -9.36 1.50 10.44
N ASN A 46 -9.36 0.94 9.24
CA ASN A 46 -8.52 -0.22 8.89
C ASN A 46 -7.29 0.16 8.04
N ALA A 47 -7.05 1.45 7.80
CA ALA A 47 -5.88 1.92 7.06
C ALA A 47 -4.58 1.47 7.75
N PRO A 48 -3.53 1.11 6.98
CA PRO A 48 -2.23 0.78 7.56
C PRO A 48 -1.70 1.95 8.42
N PRO A 49 -1.34 1.73 9.69
CA PRO A 49 -0.81 2.78 10.53
C PRO A 49 0.58 3.21 10.04
N ILE A 50 0.86 4.52 10.05
CA ILE A 50 2.20 5.04 9.81
C ILE A 50 3.00 4.91 11.12
N PRO A 51 4.13 4.18 11.13
CA PRO A 51 4.96 4.07 12.33
C PRO A 51 5.52 5.42 12.77
N ALA A 52 5.63 5.60 14.09
CA ALA A 52 6.32 6.75 14.66
C ALA A 52 7.84 6.65 14.37
N THR A 53 8.37 5.44 14.47
CA THR A 53 9.76 5.10 14.20
C THR A 53 9.87 3.71 13.56
N ILE A 54 10.86 3.56 12.69
CA ILE A 54 11.31 2.28 12.14
C ILE A 54 12.70 2.03 12.72
N VAL A 55 12.89 0.88 13.36
CA VAL A 55 14.12 0.56 14.10
C VAL A 55 14.72 -0.77 13.69
N SER A 56 16.04 -0.89 13.83
CA SER A 56 16.75 -2.17 13.71
C SER A 56 16.49 -3.06 14.94
N PRO A 57 16.87 -4.36 14.90
CA PRO A 57 16.85 -5.22 16.08
C PRO A 57 17.68 -4.66 17.25
N GLN A 58 18.71 -3.86 16.96
CA GLN A 58 19.61 -3.20 17.92
C GLN A 58 19.04 -1.87 18.44
N GLN A 59 17.78 -1.55 18.13
CA GLN A 59 17.09 -0.30 18.50
C GLN A 59 17.69 0.96 17.87
N GLU A 60 18.48 0.81 16.80
CA GLU A 60 18.95 1.95 16.02
C GLU A 60 17.81 2.49 15.16
N MET A 61 17.62 3.81 15.17
CA MET A 61 16.59 4.46 14.37
C MET A 61 17.01 4.46 12.89
N ILE A 62 16.16 3.88 12.04
CA ILE A 62 16.36 3.82 10.58
C ILE A 62 15.59 4.94 9.90
N LEU A 63 14.33 5.13 10.29
CA LEU A 63 13.45 6.18 9.79
C LEU A 63 12.52 6.67 10.89
N SER A 64 12.18 7.95 10.83
CA SER A 64 11.15 8.59 11.63
C SER A 64 9.89 8.86 10.81
N GLN A 65 8.76 9.05 11.49
CA GLN A 65 7.52 9.50 10.86
C GLN A 65 7.68 10.81 10.09
N ALA A 66 8.50 11.73 10.62
CA ALA A 66 8.76 13.02 9.98
C ALA A 66 9.46 12.87 8.63
N GLU A 67 10.46 11.98 8.53
CA GLU A 67 11.15 11.68 7.27
C GLU A 67 10.22 11.01 6.26
N ILE A 68 9.35 10.09 6.71
CA ILE A 68 8.33 9.46 5.83
C ILE A 68 7.41 10.54 5.25
N GLN A 69 6.92 11.46 6.09
CA GLN A 69 6.04 12.53 5.66
C GLN A 69 6.76 13.52 4.72
N GLN A 70 8.00 13.89 5.03
CA GLN A 70 8.80 14.75 4.17
C GLN A 70 9.09 14.11 2.80
N GLY A 71 9.37 12.81 2.76
CA GLY A 71 9.52 12.06 1.51
C GLY A 71 8.24 12.09 0.68
N GLN A 72 7.08 11.93 1.32
CA GLN A 72 5.79 12.03 0.65
C GLN A 72 5.53 13.45 0.10
N GLU A 73 5.77 14.49 0.88
CA GLU A 73 5.62 15.88 0.43
C GLU A 73 6.55 16.18 -0.74
N THR A 74 7.77 15.67 -0.70
CA THR A 74 8.75 15.80 -1.80
C THR A 74 8.25 15.09 -3.05
N TYR A 75 7.75 13.86 -2.94
CA TYR A 75 7.18 13.12 -4.08
C TYR A 75 6.02 13.89 -4.73
N LEU A 76 5.07 14.38 -3.92
CA LEU A 76 3.93 15.15 -4.41
C LEU A 76 4.37 16.47 -5.06
N ALA A 77 5.33 17.18 -4.46
CA ALA A 77 5.86 18.43 -5.02
C ALA A 77 6.60 18.25 -6.36
N ARG A 78 7.14 17.06 -6.62
CA ARG A 78 7.91 16.73 -7.83
C ARG A 78 7.08 16.09 -8.94
N GLY A 79 5.75 16.14 -8.82
CA GLY A 79 4.80 15.66 -9.83
C GLY A 79 3.96 14.46 -9.38
N GLY A 80 4.28 13.84 -8.25
CA GLY A 80 3.51 12.75 -7.65
C GLY A 80 3.17 11.66 -8.66
N GLN A 81 1.87 11.40 -8.82
CA GLN A 81 1.34 10.37 -9.72
C GLN A 81 1.58 10.63 -11.22
N HIS A 82 2.13 11.79 -11.62
CA HIS A 82 2.54 12.02 -13.01
C HIS A 82 3.91 11.42 -13.34
N ILE A 83 4.75 11.18 -12.32
CA ILE A 83 6.13 10.66 -12.47
C ILE A 83 6.24 9.19 -12.05
N GLY A 84 5.18 8.41 -12.28
CA GLY A 84 5.07 6.99 -11.93
C GLY A 84 3.81 6.68 -11.15
N SER A 85 3.76 5.49 -10.59
CA SER A 85 2.63 5.03 -9.77
C SER A 85 3.04 4.61 -8.37
N VAL A 86 2.09 4.72 -7.44
CA VAL A 86 2.18 4.19 -6.08
C VAL A 86 0.92 3.40 -5.84
N TRP A 87 1.05 2.14 -5.42
CA TRP A 87 -0.07 1.22 -5.24
C TRP A 87 -0.96 1.08 -6.48
N GLY A 88 -0.34 1.09 -7.66
CA GLY A 88 -1.01 1.00 -8.95
C GLY A 88 -1.73 2.26 -9.39
N HIS A 89 -1.65 3.36 -8.64
CA HIS A 89 -2.27 4.63 -9.00
C HIS A 89 -1.22 5.60 -9.50
N GLY A 90 -1.31 6.00 -10.76
CA GLY A 90 -0.50 7.05 -11.36
C GLY A 90 -0.21 6.79 -12.84
N SER A 91 0.92 7.32 -13.31
CA SER A 91 1.33 7.19 -14.70
C SER A 91 2.12 5.91 -14.94
N TYR A 92 2.17 5.48 -16.20
CA TYR A 92 2.85 4.26 -16.64
C TYR A 92 4.22 4.52 -17.28
N LEU A 93 4.68 5.78 -17.26
CA LEU A 93 5.96 6.15 -17.87
C LEU A 93 7.16 5.75 -16.99
N ALA A 94 6.99 5.85 -15.68
CA ALA A 94 7.94 5.37 -14.68
C ALA A 94 7.34 4.11 -14.01
N PRO A 95 8.13 3.30 -13.29
CA PRO A 95 7.61 2.11 -12.63
C PRO A 95 6.59 2.45 -11.52
N ASP A 96 5.95 1.41 -11.00
CA ASP A 96 5.30 1.51 -9.68
C ASP A 96 6.39 1.49 -8.61
N TRP A 97 6.54 2.60 -7.90
CA TRP A 97 7.59 2.77 -6.89
C TRP A 97 7.41 1.84 -5.69
N THR A 98 6.17 1.45 -5.36
CA THR A 98 5.94 0.51 -4.26
C THR A 98 6.42 -0.89 -4.66
N ALA A 99 6.07 -1.33 -5.86
CA ALA A 99 6.47 -2.63 -6.37
C ALA A 99 7.99 -2.71 -6.58
N ASP A 100 8.61 -1.66 -7.14
CA ASP A 100 10.06 -1.64 -7.37
C ASP A 100 10.86 -1.67 -6.06
N VAL A 101 10.53 -0.80 -5.09
CA VAL A 101 11.18 -0.83 -3.76
C VAL A 101 10.98 -2.18 -3.08
N LEU A 102 9.76 -2.73 -3.10
CA LEU A 102 9.48 -4.01 -2.44
C LEU A 102 10.27 -5.16 -3.10
N HIS A 103 10.37 -5.17 -4.43
CA HIS A 103 11.12 -6.17 -5.16
C HIS A 103 12.61 -6.10 -4.85
N ARG A 104 13.22 -4.91 -4.96
CA ARG A 104 14.65 -4.69 -4.66
C ARG A 104 14.98 -4.96 -3.20
N TRP A 105 14.10 -4.55 -2.28
CA TRP A 105 14.27 -4.82 -0.86
C TRP A 105 14.16 -6.32 -0.56
N GLY A 106 13.25 -7.02 -1.22
CA GLY A 106 13.14 -8.48 -1.15
C GLY A 106 14.41 -9.18 -1.63
N LEU A 107 14.96 -8.79 -2.79
CA LEU A 107 16.20 -9.35 -3.34
C LEU A 107 17.41 -9.05 -2.44
N ALA A 108 17.58 -7.80 -1.99
CA ALA A 108 18.66 -7.43 -1.08
C ALA A 108 18.56 -8.20 0.25
N THR A 109 17.35 -8.34 0.80
CA THR A 109 17.12 -9.16 2.00
C THR A 109 17.46 -10.63 1.74
N ALA A 110 17.09 -11.17 0.59
CA ALA A 110 17.40 -12.54 0.19
C ALA A 110 18.92 -12.78 0.14
N GLY A 111 19.67 -11.88 -0.49
CA GLY A 111 21.11 -11.95 -0.54
C GLY A 111 21.78 -11.85 0.82
N VAL A 112 21.27 -10.97 1.71
CA VAL A 112 21.79 -10.88 3.08
C VAL A 112 21.56 -12.20 3.84
N ILE A 113 20.38 -12.81 3.70
CA ILE A 113 20.08 -14.12 4.31
C ILE A 113 20.97 -15.23 3.75
N TYR A 114 21.18 -15.25 2.43
CA TYR A 114 21.87 -16.33 1.75
C TYR A 114 23.39 -16.31 1.96
N ASN A 115 24.02 -15.14 1.81
CA ASN A 115 25.48 -15.02 1.85
C ASN A 115 25.97 -13.65 2.34
N SER A 116 25.14 -12.91 3.09
CA SER A 116 25.48 -11.55 3.56
C SER A 116 25.77 -10.55 2.42
N ASN A 117 25.23 -10.78 1.21
CA ASN A 117 25.40 -9.88 0.07
C ASN A 117 24.13 -9.04 -0.16
N PRO A 118 24.13 -7.73 0.13
CA PRO A 118 22.97 -6.89 -0.17
C PRO A 118 22.82 -6.52 -1.65
N VAL A 119 23.82 -6.79 -2.50
CA VAL A 119 23.82 -6.49 -3.96
C VAL A 119 23.33 -7.69 -4.77
N PHE A 120 22.41 -8.47 -4.21
CA PHE A 120 21.91 -9.70 -4.81
C PHE A 120 20.85 -9.41 -5.87
N THR A 121 21.03 -9.97 -7.07
CA THR A 121 20.16 -9.70 -8.22
C THR A 121 19.14 -10.81 -8.47
N GLN A 122 18.23 -10.57 -9.41
CA GLN A 122 17.29 -11.59 -9.87
C GLN A 122 18.02 -12.75 -10.55
N GLU A 123 19.07 -12.47 -11.31
CA GLU A 123 19.91 -13.49 -11.94
C GLU A 123 20.63 -14.36 -10.90
N ASP A 124 21.11 -13.76 -9.81
CA ASP A 124 21.69 -14.51 -8.70
C ASP A 124 20.67 -15.49 -8.10
N LEU A 125 19.43 -15.03 -7.86
CA LEU A 125 18.33 -15.86 -7.36
C LEU A 125 18.02 -17.02 -8.31
N GLU A 126 18.00 -16.76 -9.61
CA GLU A 126 17.68 -17.74 -10.64
C GLU A 126 18.80 -18.76 -10.87
N SER A 127 20.04 -18.39 -10.57
CA SER A 127 21.21 -19.27 -10.65
C SER A 127 21.30 -20.29 -9.51
N LEU A 128 20.55 -20.07 -8.42
CA LEU A 128 20.56 -20.98 -7.27
C LEU A 128 19.94 -22.34 -7.62
N PRO A 129 20.44 -23.43 -6.98
CA PRO A 129 19.76 -24.72 -7.02
C PRO A 129 18.29 -24.60 -6.59
N ASP A 130 17.40 -25.39 -7.19
CA ASP A 130 15.95 -25.30 -6.97
C ASP A 130 15.55 -25.33 -5.49
N ILE A 131 16.20 -26.19 -4.70
CA ILE A 131 15.95 -26.34 -3.26
C ILE A 131 16.36 -25.08 -2.49
N ASP A 132 17.53 -24.51 -2.80
CA ASP A 132 18.05 -23.32 -2.14
C ASP A 132 17.19 -22.10 -2.48
N ARG A 133 16.82 -21.96 -3.76
CA ARG A 133 15.90 -20.92 -4.23
C ARG A 133 14.55 -20.98 -3.53
N ALA A 134 13.92 -22.16 -3.48
CA ALA A 134 12.63 -22.34 -2.82
C ALA A 134 12.72 -22.05 -1.32
N THR A 135 13.79 -22.51 -0.67
CA THR A 135 14.04 -22.27 0.76
C THR A 135 14.20 -20.78 1.04
N LEU A 136 14.98 -20.07 0.22
CA LEU A 136 15.22 -18.65 0.38
C LEU A 136 13.95 -17.82 0.17
N GLN A 137 13.15 -18.15 -0.86
CA GLN A 137 11.86 -17.50 -1.11
C GLN A 137 10.92 -17.62 0.08
N ILE A 138 10.80 -18.82 0.68
CA ILE A 138 9.96 -19.04 1.87
C ILE A 138 10.47 -18.22 3.06
N GLN A 139 11.78 -18.16 3.27
CA GLN A 139 12.36 -17.37 4.36
C GLN A 139 12.08 -15.88 4.21
N VAL A 140 12.31 -15.32 3.02
CA VAL A 140 12.02 -13.91 2.72
C VAL A 140 10.53 -13.62 2.85
N GLU A 141 9.67 -14.47 2.28
CA GLU A 141 8.22 -14.33 2.40
C GLU A 141 7.77 -14.27 3.87
N LYS A 142 8.28 -15.18 4.70
CA LYS A 142 7.98 -15.20 6.13
C LYS A 142 8.44 -13.92 6.82
N GLN A 143 9.62 -13.39 6.47
CA GLN A 143 10.10 -12.14 7.05
C GLN A 143 9.20 -10.95 6.71
N PHE A 144 8.80 -10.79 5.45
CA PHE A 144 7.98 -9.65 5.01
C PHE A 144 6.50 -9.75 5.40
N LYS A 145 5.92 -10.95 5.46
CA LYS A 145 4.52 -11.14 5.87
C LYS A 145 4.29 -11.06 7.38
N THR A 146 5.34 -11.24 8.18
CA THR A 146 5.24 -11.14 9.65
C THR A 146 5.15 -9.66 10.06
N ASN A 147 4.01 -9.27 10.62
CA ASN A 147 3.82 -7.91 11.14
C ASN A 147 4.59 -7.72 12.46
N ARG A 148 5.53 -6.78 12.47
CA ARG A 148 6.35 -6.39 13.65
C ARG A 148 6.09 -4.96 14.12
N TYR A 149 4.91 -4.42 13.78
CA TYR A 149 4.44 -3.15 14.30
C TYR A 149 3.87 -3.31 15.70
N ASP A 150 4.41 -2.55 16.65
CA ASP A 150 3.89 -2.45 18.01
C ASP A 150 2.90 -1.27 18.11
N PRO A 151 1.61 -1.51 18.44
CA PRO A 151 0.63 -0.44 18.56
C PRO A 151 0.82 0.46 19.79
N GLU A 152 1.51 0.01 20.84
CA GLU A 152 1.74 0.81 22.05
C GLU A 152 2.84 1.84 21.83
N THR A 153 3.99 1.40 21.35
CA THR A 153 5.14 2.28 21.05
C THR A 153 5.05 2.94 19.68
N LYS A 154 4.18 2.43 18.80
CA LYS A 154 4.08 2.80 17.37
C LYS A 154 5.38 2.56 16.60
N ALA A 155 6.25 1.69 17.10
CA ALA A 155 7.50 1.32 16.44
C ALA A 155 7.29 0.13 15.49
N LEU A 156 7.97 0.17 14.35
CA LEU A 156 8.12 -0.98 13.47
C LEU A 156 9.55 -1.50 13.56
N THR A 157 9.72 -2.73 14.07
CA THR A 157 11.05 -3.36 14.15
C THR A 157 11.31 -4.22 12.92
N LEU A 158 12.36 -3.89 12.17
CA LEU A 158 12.81 -4.69 11.02
C LEU A 158 13.70 -5.84 11.49
N THR A 159 13.82 -6.89 10.68
CA THR A 159 14.89 -7.89 10.88
C THR A 159 16.25 -7.30 10.47
N GLU A 160 17.34 -7.89 10.95
CA GLU A 160 18.69 -7.48 10.56
C GLU A 160 18.89 -7.50 9.03
N ALA A 161 18.45 -8.57 8.37
CA ALA A 161 18.52 -8.69 6.92
C ALA A 161 17.67 -7.63 6.20
N GLN A 162 16.48 -7.32 6.72
CA GLN A 162 15.63 -6.25 6.19
C GLN A 162 16.27 -4.88 6.38
N THR A 163 16.90 -4.61 7.53
CA THR A 163 17.61 -3.35 7.79
C THR A 163 18.74 -3.13 6.79
N ILE A 164 19.62 -4.12 6.63
CA ILE A 164 20.76 -4.06 5.69
C ILE A 164 20.25 -3.92 4.25
N GLY A 165 19.24 -4.72 3.88
CA GLY A 165 18.64 -4.65 2.54
C GLY A 165 18.00 -3.30 2.24
N LEU A 166 17.27 -2.71 3.20
CA LEU A 166 16.62 -1.41 3.03
C LEU A 166 17.64 -0.29 2.85
N GLN A 167 18.72 -0.31 3.64
CA GLN A 167 19.80 0.67 3.52
C GLN A 167 20.41 0.64 2.10
N LYS A 168 20.70 -0.55 1.57
CA LYS A 168 21.22 -0.71 0.21
C LYS A 168 20.27 -0.14 -0.85
N VAL A 169 18.97 -0.39 -0.71
CA VAL A 169 17.95 0.14 -1.63
C VAL A 169 17.90 1.66 -1.56
N PHE A 170 18.00 2.27 -0.37
CA PHE A 170 18.05 3.72 -0.23
C PHE A 170 19.29 4.34 -0.88
N GLU A 171 20.44 3.69 -0.78
CA GLU A 171 21.65 4.13 -1.48
C GLU A 171 21.47 4.11 -3.02
N ASP A 172 20.83 3.08 -3.57
CA ASP A 172 20.53 3.00 -5.01
C ASP A 172 19.58 4.12 -5.45
N TYR A 173 18.51 4.34 -4.70
CA TYR A 173 17.54 5.40 -4.99
C TYR A 173 18.16 6.80 -4.86
N GLN A 174 18.99 7.05 -3.85
CA GLN A 174 19.72 8.32 -3.73
C GLN A 174 20.61 8.58 -4.95
N THR A 175 21.25 7.52 -5.46
CA THR A 175 22.08 7.61 -6.67
C THR A 175 21.23 7.97 -7.89
N TRP A 176 20.11 7.29 -8.14
CA TRP A 176 19.25 7.59 -9.29
C TRP A 176 18.54 8.94 -9.20
N LEU A 177 18.09 9.33 -8.01
CA LEU A 177 17.44 10.63 -7.81
C LEU A 177 18.41 11.79 -8.03
N SER A 178 19.68 11.62 -7.61
CA SER A 178 20.71 12.66 -7.80
C SER A 178 21.26 12.74 -9.22
N GLN A 179 21.50 11.60 -9.87
CA GLN A 179 22.10 11.53 -11.21
C GLN A 179 21.06 11.59 -12.34
N GLY A 180 19.80 11.31 -12.03
CA GLY A 180 18.78 10.96 -13.03
C GLY A 180 18.88 9.49 -13.45
N SER A 181 17.79 8.96 -13.99
CA SER A 181 17.74 7.61 -14.53
C SER A 181 16.71 7.51 -15.65
N VAL A 182 17.19 7.26 -16.88
CA VAL A 182 16.33 7.09 -18.06
C VAL A 182 15.40 5.89 -17.89
N VAL A 183 15.91 4.78 -17.34
CA VAL A 183 15.14 3.56 -17.10
C VAL A 183 13.96 3.81 -16.16
N HIS A 184 14.12 4.71 -15.19
CA HIS A 184 13.08 5.07 -14.24
C HIS A 184 12.35 6.38 -14.61
N SER A 185 12.60 6.92 -15.80
CA SER A 185 12.02 8.18 -16.27
C SER A 185 12.24 9.36 -15.31
N ILE A 186 13.40 9.40 -14.64
CA ILE A 186 13.83 10.48 -13.75
C ILE A 186 14.83 11.38 -14.50
N PRO A 187 14.49 12.64 -14.80
CA PRO A 187 15.44 13.56 -15.40
C PRO A 187 16.57 13.94 -14.44
N SER A 188 17.77 14.24 -14.98
CA SER A 188 18.87 14.74 -14.16
C SER A 188 18.53 16.09 -13.54
N GLY A 189 18.96 16.30 -12.28
CA GLY A 189 18.65 17.53 -11.55
C GLY A 189 17.17 17.69 -11.14
N TRP A 190 16.34 16.65 -11.30
CA TRP A 190 14.94 16.70 -10.84
C TRP A 190 14.83 16.65 -9.31
N PHE A 191 15.86 16.20 -8.59
CA PHE A 191 15.90 16.14 -7.13
C PHE A 191 17.19 16.74 -6.57
N THR A 192 17.38 18.06 -6.76
CA THR A 192 18.59 18.80 -6.37
C THR A 192 18.69 19.12 -4.88
N ASP A 193 17.56 19.15 -4.19
CA ASP A 193 17.49 19.64 -2.80
C ASP A 193 17.51 18.49 -1.80
N ILE A 194 17.74 17.25 -2.27
CA ILE A 194 17.97 16.11 -1.38
C ILE A 194 19.35 16.29 -0.76
N PRO A 195 19.46 16.42 0.57
CA PRO A 195 20.75 16.50 1.24
C PRO A 195 21.60 15.29 0.85
N LYS A 196 22.77 15.52 0.23
CA LYS A 196 23.79 14.48 0.10
C LYS A 196 24.14 14.05 1.53
N SER A 197 23.91 12.79 1.90
CA SER A 197 23.99 12.36 3.28
C SER A 197 25.35 12.70 3.90
N THR A 198 25.37 13.68 4.80
CA THR A 198 26.38 13.79 5.83
C THR A 198 25.74 14.59 6.97
N THR A 199 25.72 13.98 8.16
CA THR A 199 25.27 14.55 9.45
C THR A 199 23.76 14.72 9.62
N LEU A 200 23.22 14.11 10.69
CA LEU A 200 22.00 14.57 11.37
C LEU A 200 22.27 15.95 11.96
N PRO A 201 21.41 16.96 11.73
CA PRO A 201 21.19 17.98 12.74
C PRO A 201 19.70 18.21 13.01
N HIS A 202 19.40 18.28 14.31
CA HIS A 202 18.17 18.78 14.89
C HIS A 202 17.90 20.23 14.46
N SER A 203 17.11 20.45 13.41
CA SER A 203 16.24 21.63 13.25
C SER A 203 15.78 21.71 11.81
N LEU A 204 14.47 21.54 11.59
CA LEU A 204 13.64 22.31 10.65
C LEU A 204 12.20 21.76 10.71
N LEU A 205 11.63 21.74 11.91
CA LEU A 205 10.20 21.53 12.11
C LEU A 205 9.48 22.86 11.88
N GLY A 206 9.15 23.11 10.61
CA GLY A 206 8.53 24.35 10.19
C GLY A 206 7.67 24.18 8.94
N ARG A 207 6.42 23.75 9.18
CA ARG A 207 5.20 24.01 8.38
C ARG A 207 4.77 22.95 7.35
N LEU A 208 3.49 22.56 7.54
CA LEU A 208 2.58 21.85 6.63
C LEU A 208 2.93 20.35 6.46
N GLY A 209 2.03 19.41 6.26
CA GLY A 209 0.57 19.45 6.31
C GLY A 209 -0.04 18.27 5.55
N GLN A 210 -0.38 17.18 6.27
CA GLN A 210 -1.38 16.15 5.96
C GLN A 210 -1.23 15.23 4.71
N LEU A 211 -1.60 13.96 4.95
CA LEU A 211 -1.75 12.78 4.05
C LEU A 211 -0.41 12.06 3.79
N GLN A 212 -0.13 10.80 4.20
CA GLN A 212 -0.71 9.44 4.00
C GLN A 212 -0.40 8.89 2.60
N GLN A 213 0.37 7.82 2.34
CA GLN A 213 0.43 6.50 2.96
C GLN A 213 1.46 5.64 2.15
N ILE A 214 2.41 4.92 2.77
CA ILE A 214 3.08 3.73 2.18
C ILE A 214 3.42 2.73 3.30
N VAL A 215 2.54 1.75 3.56
CA VAL A 215 2.84 0.51 4.30
C VAL A 215 2.01 -0.63 3.67
N PRO A 216 2.58 -1.83 3.42
CA PRO A 216 1.87 -2.93 2.78
C PRO A 216 0.66 -3.41 3.59
N MET A 217 -0.43 -3.68 2.86
CA MET A 217 -1.71 -4.16 3.36
C MET A 217 -1.60 -5.46 4.16
N ARG A 218 -2.33 -5.56 5.28
CA ARG A 218 -2.62 -6.86 5.89
C ARG A 218 -3.46 -7.69 4.89
N PRO A 219 -3.20 -9.00 4.72
CA PRO A 219 -4.12 -9.85 3.99
C PRO A 219 -5.49 -9.86 4.70
N PHE A 220 -6.55 -9.62 3.93
CA PHE A 220 -7.93 -9.81 4.40
C PHE A 220 -8.11 -11.25 4.92
N PRO A 221 -8.75 -11.46 6.08
CA PRO A 221 -9.18 -12.80 6.46
C PRO A 221 -10.31 -13.22 5.53
N ILE A 222 -9.99 -13.96 4.47
CA ILE A 222 -10.99 -14.72 3.73
C ILE A 222 -11.50 -15.79 4.70
N ARG A 223 -12.68 -15.55 5.27
CA ARG A 223 -13.43 -16.57 6.01
C ARG A 223 -13.58 -17.76 5.06
N ARG A 224 -12.97 -18.91 5.40
CA ARG A 224 -13.14 -20.17 4.66
C ARG A 224 -14.63 -20.37 4.39
N ILE A 225 -15.02 -20.29 3.13
CA ILE A 225 -16.27 -20.87 2.68
C ILE A 225 -15.96 -22.36 2.55
N SER A 226 -16.64 -23.17 3.36
CA SER A 226 -16.50 -24.63 3.34
C SER A 226 -16.68 -25.18 1.92
N PRO A 227 -15.98 -26.26 1.54
CA PRO A 227 -16.23 -26.94 0.29
C PRO A 227 -17.61 -27.61 0.39
N MET A 228 -18.58 -27.09 -0.35
CA MET A 228 -19.79 -27.82 -0.67
C MET A 228 -19.44 -28.76 -1.83
N MET A 229 -19.60 -30.06 -1.58
CA MET A 229 -19.59 -31.13 -2.57
C MET A 229 -20.23 -30.70 -3.88
N ILE A 230 -19.53 -30.93 -4.99
CA ILE A 230 -19.86 -31.88 -6.08
C ILE A 230 -18.57 -32.06 -6.90
#